data_AF-A0A2D5K582-F1
#
_entry.id   AF-A0A2D5K582-F1
#
_cell.length_a   1.000
_cell.length_b   1.000
_cell.length_c   1.000
_cell.angle_alpha   90.00
_cell.angle_beta   90.00
_cell.angle_gamma   90.00
#
_symmetry.space_group_name_H-M   'P 1'
#
loop_
_entity.id
_entity.type
_entity.pdbx_description
1 polymer ?
#
loop_
_entity_poly.entity_id
_entity_poly.type
_entity_poly.pdbx_seq_one_letter_code
_entity_poly.pdbx_strand_id
1 'polypeptide(L)'
;TIQGHLIAGILTVILSFTFYLYLKRNLLFKSIKTRFFTFGHILLLTITGHLGGNITHGEEHLTEPFNNLVGISPSIEKNAIRYYDDFAEKPVFTSLIQPLLDDKCVKCHNDKKSKGGLKMHTIESLNQGGKSGNVLNFENPELSEILIRIHLPEEEKKHMPPSSGKQFSREEINVLSQWINQGSSFTQKLNEFNIDDNLVSYFFATEMPFYPESDLPLPNNDIIKTIQSKNILILPINKGSNLLSISMINSPDFSDQDLSIFNQIKDNIVNLDLSNSMVTDSIFSDLKTYSNLTVLKLSNTKIKGNSIGQLSLLPNLKRLYLVNSSFQEKFIEDLIKFKKLESVFLFQENTPFKSLSKIPTDKLSVFDFGNYKLEDL
;
A
#
# COMPACT_ATOMS: atom_id res chain seq x y z
N THR A 1 -30.10 9.54 12.15
CA THR A 1 -30.54 9.00 13.47
C THR A 1 -32.00 8.54 13.37
N ILE A 2 -32.44 7.64 14.26
CA ILE A 2 -33.84 7.14 14.29
C ILE A 2 -34.82 8.31 14.45
N GLN A 3 -34.51 9.25 15.35
CA GLN A 3 -35.30 10.45 15.57
C GLN A 3 -35.38 11.34 14.32
N GLY A 4 -34.27 11.49 13.58
CA GLY A 4 -34.26 12.23 12.31
C GLY A 4 -35.15 11.61 11.24
N HIS A 5 -35.15 10.28 11.10
CA HIS A 5 -36.04 9.58 10.16
C HIS A 5 -37.51 9.75 10.55
N LEU A 6 -37.84 9.66 11.85
CA LEU A 6 -39.19 9.88 12.36
C LEU A 6 -39.70 11.29 12.05
N ILE A 7 -38.88 12.32 12.31
CA ILE A 7 -39.24 13.72 12.03
C ILE A 7 -39.44 13.93 10.53
N ALA A 8 -38.54 13.41 9.69
CA ALA A 8 -38.66 13.51 8.24
C ALA A 8 -39.93 12.83 7.70
N GLY A 9 -40.30 11.67 8.29
CA GLY A 9 -41.55 10.98 8.00
C GLY A 9 -42.79 11.82 8.36
N ILE A 10 -42.81 12.41 9.56
CA ILE A 10 -43.91 13.30 9.99
C ILE A 10 -44.04 14.51 9.06
N LEU A 11 -42.92 15.15 8.70
CA LEU A 11 -42.91 16.28 7.76
C LEU A 11 -43.45 15.88 6.37
N THR A 12 -43.11 14.68 5.90
CA THR A 12 -43.64 14.13 4.63
C THR A 12 -45.16 13.99 4.69
N VAL A 13 -45.71 13.48 5.80
CA VAL A 13 -47.17 13.36 6.00
C VAL A 13 -47.84 14.73 6.04
N ILE A 14 -47.28 15.70 6.78
CA ILE A 14 -47.82 17.07 6.85
C ILE A 14 -47.80 17.73 5.47
N LEU A 15 -46.70 17.60 4.72
CA LEU A 15 -46.60 18.15 3.37
C LEU A 15 -47.60 17.49 2.40
N SER A 16 -47.80 16.17 2.53
CA SER A 16 -48.78 15.43 1.73
C SER A 16 -50.21 15.90 2.04
N PHE A 17 -50.54 16.06 3.32
CA PHE A 17 -51.86 16.51 3.75
C PHE A 17 -52.16 17.95 3.34
N THR A 18 -51.19 18.86 3.50
CA THR A 18 -51.33 20.25 3.05
C THR A 18 -51.46 20.35 1.52
N PHE A 19 -50.72 19.52 0.77
CA PHE A 19 -50.88 19.45 -0.68
C PHE A 19 -52.27 18.93 -1.09
N TYR A 20 -52.80 17.92 -0.39
CA TYR A 20 -54.18 17.45 -0.58
C TYR A 20 -55.21 18.57 -0.33
N LEU A 21 -55.07 19.35 0.75
CA LEU A 21 -55.95 20.48 1.03
C LEU A 21 -55.87 21.57 -0.04
N TYR A 22 -54.66 21.84 -0.56
CA TYR A 22 -54.44 22.75 -1.69
C TYR A 22 -55.19 22.28 -2.95
N LEU A 23 -55.11 20.98 -3.29
CA LEU A 23 -55.82 20.39 -4.45
C LEU A 23 -57.35 20.44 -4.29
N LYS A 24 -57.86 20.35 -3.05
CA LYS A 24 -59.29 20.54 -2.73
C LYS A 24 -59.76 22.01 -2.81
N ARG A 25 -58.91 22.93 -3.29
CA ARG A 25 -59.18 24.38 -3.44
C ARG A 25 -59.55 25.07 -2.12
N ASN A 26 -59.02 24.58 -0.99
CA ASN A 26 -59.16 25.26 0.29
C ASN A 26 -58.48 26.64 0.23
N LEU A 27 -59.17 27.69 0.69
CA LEU A 27 -58.79 29.10 0.47
C LEU A 27 -57.45 29.49 1.12
N LEU A 28 -57.02 28.75 2.14
CA LEU A 28 -55.83 29.08 2.95
C LEU A 28 -54.49 28.92 2.22
N PHE A 29 -54.41 28.13 1.14
CA PHE A 29 -53.12 27.77 0.51
C PHE A 29 -52.99 28.20 -0.96
N LYS A 30 -53.94 28.98 -1.50
CA LYS A 30 -53.97 29.39 -2.92
C LYS A 30 -52.74 30.18 -3.39
N SER A 31 -52.01 30.84 -2.47
CA SER A 31 -50.83 31.64 -2.80
C SER A 31 -49.57 30.79 -3.06
N ILE A 32 -49.55 29.54 -2.61
CA ILE A 32 -48.39 28.65 -2.75
C ILE A 32 -48.41 28.00 -4.14
N LYS A 33 -47.31 28.16 -4.90
CA LYS A 33 -47.19 27.53 -6.22
C LYS A 33 -47.07 26.01 -6.10
N THR A 34 -47.74 25.27 -6.98
CA THR A 34 -47.68 23.79 -7.03
C THR A 34 -46.25 23.22 -7.03
N ARG A 35 -45.30 23.92 -7.66
CA ARG A 35 -43.87 23.55 -7.69
C ARG A 35 -43.27 23.38 -6.29
N PHE A 36 -43.71 24.17 -5.30
CA PHE A 36 -43.24 24.04 -3.92
C PHE A 36 -43.55 22.66 -3.35
N PHE A 37 -44.80 22.19 -3.53
CA PHE A 37 -45.21 20.87 -3.05
C PHE A 37 -44.46 19.77 -3.79
N THR A 38 -44.25 19.88 -5.10
CA THR A 38 -43.52 18.88 -5.88
C THR A 38 -42.07 18.77 -5.44
N PHE A 39 -41.32 19.87 -5.41
CA PHE A 39 -39.91 19.86 -4.98
C PHE A 39 -39.76 19.49 -3.50
N GLY A 40 -40.70 19.94 -2.65
CA GLY A 40 -40.73 19.58 -1.24
C GLY A 40 -40.93 18.08 -1.01
N HIS A 41 -41.81 17.43 -1.77
CA HIS A 41 -42.00 15.97 -1.68
C HIS A 41 -40.78 15.20 -2.19
N ILE A 42 -40.19 15.62 -3.30
CA ILE A 42 -38.96 14.99 -3.81
C ILE A 42 -37.87 15.07 -2.72
N LEU A 43 -37.62 16.27 -2.18
CA LEU A 43 -36.61 16.48 -1.15
C LEU A 43 -36.89 15.65 0.11
N LEU A 44 -38.12 15.70 0.64
CA LEU A 44 -38.48 14.99 1.86
C LEU A 44 -38.47 13.47 1.68
N LEU A 45 -38.91 12.94 0.54
CA LEU A 45 -38.85 11.51 0.25
C LEU A 45 -37.40 11.04 0.10
N THR A 46 -36.54 11.82 -0.56
CA THR A 46 -35.11 11.52 -0.64
C THR A 46 -34.46 11.52 0.74
N ILE A 47 -34.70 12.54 1.58
CA ILE A 47 -34.15 12.60 2.93
C ILE A 47 -34.70 11.46 3.80
N THR A 48 -36.01 11.23 3.78
CA THR A 48 -36.66 10.18 4.59
C THR A 48 -36.16 8.80 4.17
N GLY A 49 -36.09 8.53 2.86
CA GLY A 49 -35.56 7.29 2.30
C GLY A 49 -34.08 7.10 2.63
N HIS A 50 -33.26 8.15 2.51
CA HIS A 50 -31.83 8.10 2.87
C HIS A 50 -31.63 7.77 4.35
N LEU A 51 -32.35 8.47 5.24
CA LEU A 51 -32.27 8.20 6.67
C LEU A 51 -32.77 6.79 7.03
N GLY A 52 -33.80 6.28 6.34
CA GLY A 52 -34.30 4.92 6.53
C GLY A 52 -33.32 3.85 6.05
N GLY A 53 -32.70 4.06 4.88
CA GLY A 53 -31.61 3.25 4.36
C GLY A 53 -30.41 3.22 5.31
N ASN A 54 -30.03 4.37 5.86
CA ASN A 54 -28.91 4.45 6.81
C ASN A 54 -29.17 3.66 8.09
N ILE A 55 -30.41 3.67 8.60
CA ILE A 55 -30.80 2.89 9.78
C ILE A 55 -30.72 1.39 9.51
N THR A 56 -31.16 0.95 8.34
CA THR A 56 -31.26 -0.49 8.01
C THR A 56 -29.95 -1.07 7.47
N HIS A 57 -29.29 -0.37 6.55
CA HIS A 57 -28.14 -0.88 5.78
C HIS A 57 -26.81 -0.18 6.08
N GLY A 58 -26.82 1.05 6.61
CA GLY A 58 -25.59 1.77 7.03
C GLY A 58 -25.42 3.08 6.28
N GLU A 59 -24.55 3.97 6.78
CA GLU A 59 -24.43 5.34 6.26
C GLU A 59 -23.96 5.40 4.79
N GLU A 60 -23.30 4.36 4.30
CA GLU A 60 -22.74 4.31 2.95
C GLU A 60 -23.61 3.58 1.92
N HIS A 61 -24.69 2.91 2.35
CA HIS A 61 -25.46 1.98 1.49
C HIS A 61 -26.01 2.60 0.19
N LEU A 62 -26.40 3.87 0.24
CA LEU A 62 -26.96 4.57 -0.92
C LEU A 62 -25.92 5.35 -1.72
N THR A 63 -24.79 5.68 -1.10
CA THR A 63 -23.69 6.40 -1.76
C THR A 63 -22.70 5.43 -2.41
N GLU A 64 -22.48 4.25 -1.85
CA GLU A 64 -21.53 3.25 -2.35
C GLU A 64 -21.80 2.82 -3.80
N PRO A 65 -23.05 2.50 -4.23
CA PRO A 65 -23.31 2.15 -5.63
C PRO A 65 -23.08 3.33 -6.57
N PHE A 66 -23.42 4.54 -6.14
CA PHE A 66 -23.23 5.77 -6.92
C PHE A 66 -21.74 6.14 -7.03
N ASN A 67 -21.01 6.03 -5.93
CA ASN A 67 -19.57 6.23 -5.83
C ASN A 67 -18.81 5.23 -6.70
N ASN A 68 -19.21 3.96 -6.70
CA ASN A 68 -18.68 2.92 -7.60
C ASN A 68 -18.98 3.22 -9.07
N LEU A 69 -20.12 3.84 -9.39
CA LEU A 69 -20.51 4.21 -10.76
C LEU A 69 -19.75 5.46 -11.27
N VAL A 70 -19.48 6.42 -10.39
CA VAL A 70 -18.82 7.70 -10.73
C VAL A 70 -17.29 7.64 -10.50
N GLY A 71 -16.77 6.52 -9.98
CA GLY A 71 -15.34 6.35 -9.67
C GLY A 71 -14.87 7.16 -8.46
N ILE A 72 -15.80 7.67 -7.64
CA ILE A 72 -15.54 8.43 -6.41
C ILE A 72 -15.92 7.55 -5.23
N SER A 73 -15.40 6.32 -5.17
CA SER A 73 -15.41 5.60 -3.88
C SER A 73 -14.38 6.28 -2.98
N PRO A 74 -14.75 6.72 -1.75
CA PRO A 74 -13.74 6.83 -0.71
C PRO A 74 -13.17 5.42 -0.64
N SER A 75 -11.92 5.33 -1.05
CA SER A 75 -11.13 4.13 -1.06
C SER A 75 -11.31 3.41 0.28
N ILE A 76 -12.09 2.33 0.30
CA ILE A 76 -11.46 1.12 0.80
C ILE A 76 -10.25 1.01 -0.11
N GLU A 77 -9.06 1.22 0.47
CA GLU A 77 -7.78 0.94 -0.14
C GLU A 77 -7.91 -0.39 -0.89
N LYS A 78 -8.26 -0.31 -2.17
CA LYS A 78 -8.03 -1.40 -3.09
C LYS A 78 -6.53 -1.36 -3.29
N ASN A 79 -5.86 -2.12 -2.43
CA ASN A 79 -4.50 -2.58 -2.60
C ASN A 79 -3.47 -1.46 -2.64
N ALA A 80 -3.25 -0.77 -1.51
CA ALA A 80 -1.84 -0.54 -1.20
C ALA A 80 -1.22 -1.94 -1.12
N ILE A 81 -0.29 -2.25 -2.04
CA ILE A 81 0.34 -3.56 -2.06
C ILE A 81 0.98 -3.75 -0.68
N ARG A 82 0.53 -4.78 0.03
CA ARG A 82 0.99 -5.07 1.38
C ARG A 82 2.15 -6.05 1.26
N TYR A 83 3.37 -5.66 1.60
CA TYR A 83 4.49 -6.60 1.63
C TYR A 83 4.62 -7.19 3.02
N TYR A 84 4.90 -8.50 3.11
CA TYR A 84 4.98 -9.18 4.41
C TYR A 84 5.99 -8.54 5.36
N ASP A 85 7.17 -8.17 4.85
CA ASP A 85 8.26 -7.57 5.63
C ASP A 85 7.88 -6.25 6.32
N ASP A 86 7.00 -5.46 5.70
CA ASP A 86 6.51 -4.19 6.28
C ASP A 86 5.61 -4.40 7.51
N PHE A 87 5.14 -5.63 7.70
CA PHE A 87 4.24 -6.03 8.78
C PHE A 87 4.83 -7.12 9.69
N ALA A 88 6.01 -7.67 9.38
CA ALA A 88 6.64 -8.75 10.12
C ALA A 88 6.73 -8.48 11.64
N GLU A 89 7.09 -7.26 12.01
CA GLU A 89 7.22 -6.81 13.41
C GLU A 89 5.94 -6.21 14.02
N LYS A 90 4.86 -6.10 13.24
CA LYS A 90 3.58 -5.53 13.69
C LYS A 90 2.68 -6.63 14.27
N PRO A 91 1.73 -6.28 15.17
CA PRO A 91 0.79 -7.26 15.69
C PRO A 91 -0.07 -7.90 14.59
N VAL A 92 -0.27 -9.22 14.68
CA VAL A 92 -1.18 -9.99 13.80
C VAL A 92 -2.57 -9.40 13.84
N PHE A 93 -3.03 -9.01 15.03
CA PHE A 93 -4.36 -8.47 15.20
C PHE A 93 -4.58 -7.22 14.34
N THR A 94 -3.72 -6.21 14.47
CA THR A 94 -3.86 -4.95 13.71
C THR A 94 -3.53 -5.14 12.23
N SER A 95 -2.66 -6.10 11.89
CA SER A 95 -2.24 -6.33 10.52
C SER A 95 -3.24 -7.18 9.72
N LEU A 96 -3.84 -8.21 10.30
CA LEU A 96 -4.67 -9.16 9.57
C LEU A 96 -6.09 -9.25 10.12
N ILE A 97 -6.25 -9.42 11.43
CA ILE A 97 -7.55 -9.75 12.02
C ILE A 97 -8.48 -8.54 12.02
N GLN A 98 -8.02 -7.39 12.49
CA GLN A 98 -8.81 -6.18 12.61
C GLN A 98 -9.37 -5.71 11.26
N PRO A 99 -8.59 -5.62 10.16
CA PRO A 99 -9.15 -5.31 8.84
C PRO A 99 -10.26 -6.27 8.39
N LEU A 100 -10.13 -7.57 8.71
CA LEU A 100 -11.16 -8.57 8.39
C LEU A 100 -12.44 -8.34 9.20
N LEU A 101 -12.30 -8.06 10.50
CA LEU A 101 -13.43 -7.76 11.39
C LEU A 101 -14.09 -6.43 11.02
N ASP A 102 -13.31 -5.42 10.63
CA ASP A 102 -13.81 -4.10 10.25
C ASP A 102 -14.69 -4.19 9.00
N ASP A 103 -14.22 -4.93 7.98
CA ASP A 103 -14.94 -5.08 6.72
C ASP A 103 -16.22 -5.92 6.85
N LYS A 104 -16.20 -6.97 7.70
CA LYS A 104 -17.26 -8.00 7.74
C LYS A 104 -18.15 -7.95 8.97
N CYS A 105 -17.67 -7.45 10.10
CA CYS A 105 -18.41 -7.46 11.37
C CYS A 105 -18.79 -6.04 11.83
N VAL A 106 -17.85 -5.09 11.81
CA VAL A 106 -18.03 -3.76 12.43
C VAL A 106 -19.12 -2.94 11.77
N LYS A 107 -19.42 -3.14 10.48
CA LYS A 107 -20.55 -2.48 9.79
C LYS A 107 -21.90 -2.66 10.53
N CYS A 108 -22.10 -3.80 11.18
CA CYS A 108 -23.31 -4.11 11.96
C CYS A 108 -23.10 -4.20 13.49
N HIS A 109 -21.85 -4.23 13.95
CA HIS A 109 -21.45 -4.39 15.36
C HIS A 109 -20.56 -3.22 15.81
N ASN A 110 -21.11 -2.02 15.81
CA ASN A 110 -20.46 -0.76 16.20
C ASN A 110 -21.30 0.03 17.23
N ASP A 111 -20.86 1.23 17.57
CA ASP A 111 -21.56 2.08 18.54
C ASP A 111 -22.95 2.55 18.09
N LYS A 112 -23.14 2.78 16.79
CA LYS A 112 -24.41 3.25 16.22
C LYS A 112 -25.40 2.10 15.98
N LYS A 113 -24.88 0.91 15.66
CA LYS A 113 -25.63 -0.32 15.38
C LYS A 113 -25.02 -1.47 16.17
N SER A 114 -25.75 -1.99 17.15
CA SER A 114 -25.30 -3.13 17.97
C SER A 114 -26.31 -4.27 17.86
N LYS A 115 -26.27 -4.99 16.73
CA LYS A 115 -27.06 -6.21 16.57
C LYS A 115 -26.61 -7.24 17.61
N GLY A 116 -27.57 -7.91 18.25
CA GLY A 116 -27.28 -8.86 19.33
C GLY A 116 -26.65 -8.24 20.58
N GLY A 117 -26.63 -6.90 20.72
CA GLY A 117 -25.95 -6.22 21.83
C GLY A 117 -24.43 -6.30 21.76
N LEU A 118 -23.87 -6.70 20.61
CA LEU A 118 -22.43 -6.88 20.41
C LEU A 118 -21.81 -5.65 19.72
N LYS A 119 -20.61 -5.28 20.16
CA LYS A 119 -19.76 -4.25 19.55
C LYS A 119 -18.36 -4.85 19.34
N MET A 120 -17.74 -4.57 18.19
CA MET A 120 -16.46 -5.19 17.80
C MET A 120 -15.42 -4.18 17.28
N HIS A 121 -15.71 -2.89 17.38
CA HIS A 121 -14.89 -1.82 16.81
C HIS A 121 -13.68 -1.44 17.68
N THR A 122 -13.64 -1.92 18.93
CA THR A 122 -12.46 -1.82 19.81
C THR A 122 -12.16 -3.16 20.49
N ILE A 123 -10.92 -3.33 20.95
CA ILE A 123 -10.47 -4.53 21.68
C ILE A 123 -11.31 -4.74 22.95
N GLU A 124 -11.61 -3.67 23.67
CA GLU A 124 -12.43 -3.71 24.89
C GLU A 124 -13.84 -4.21 24.57
N SER A 125 -14.43 -3.71 23.49
CA SER A 125 -15.78 -4.11 23.07
C SER A 125 -15.84 -5.57 22.62
N LEU A 126 -14.78 -6.05 21.95
CA LEU A 126 -14.65 -7.44 21.52
C LEU A 126 -14.57 -8.39 22.73
N ASN A 127 -13.83 -7.99 23.77
CA ASN A 127 -13.71 -8.76 25.01
C ASN A 127 -14.99 -8.75 25.87
N GLN A 128 -15.79 -7.68 25.81
CA GLN A 128 -17.07 -7.58 26.53
C GLN A 128 -18.14 -8.53 25.99
N GLY A 129 -18.08 -8.86 24.70
CA GLY A 129 -19.04 -9.76 24.06
C GLY A 129 -20.42 -9.13 23.85
N GLY A 130 -21.43 -9.98 23.64
CA GLY A 130 -22.81 -9.57 23.39
C GLY A 130 -23.82 -10.36 24.20
N LYS A 131 -25.10 -10.34 23.79
CA LYS A 131 -26.18 -11.07 24.48
C LYS A 131 -25.98 -12.60 24.50
N SER A 132 -25.19 -13.14 23.57
CA SER A 132 -24.84 -14.56 23.51
C SER A 132 -23.59 -14.90 24.35
N GLY A 133 -23.04 -13.94 25.09
CA GLY A 133 -21.80 -14.11 25.84
C GLY A 133 -20.57 -13.64 25.07
N ASN A 134 -19.42 -14.21 25.42
CA ASN A 134 -18.12 -13.84 24.85
C ASN A 134 -18.04 -14.24 23.37
N VAL A 135 -17.52 -13.35 22.53
CA VAL A 135 -17.30 -13.62 21.10
C VAL A 135 -16.12 -14.56 20.89
N LEU A 136 -15.10 -14.39 21.72
CA LEU A 136 -13.88 -15.18 21.73
C LEU A 136 -13.86 -16.02 23.01
N ASN A 137 -13.62 -17.31 22.85
CA ASN A 137 -13.43 -18.23 23.96
C ASN A 137 -11.94 -18.58 24.04
N PHE A 138 -11.25 -18.05 25.06
CA PHE A 138 -9.82 -18.25 25.24
C PHE A 138 -9.47 -19.65 25.76
N GLU A 139 -10.41 -20.34 26.41
CA GLU A 139 -10.20 -21.68 26.96
C GLU A 139 -10.48 -22.77 25.91
N ASN A 140 -11.54 -22.59 25.13
CA ASN A 140 -11.97 -23.51 24.08
C ASN A 140 -12.19 -22.71 22.78
N PRO A 141 -11.10 -22.40 22.04
CA PRO A 141 -11.12 -21.59 20.84
C PRO A 141 -12.20 -21.99 19.82
N GLU A 142 -12.42 -23.27 19.61
CA GLU A 142 -13.41 -23.84 18.70
C GLU A 142 -14.86 -23.54 19.09
N LEU A 143 -15.11 -23.25 20.37
CA LEU A 143 -16.41 -22.84 20.89
C LEU A 143 -16.59 -21.32 20.87
N SER A 144 -15.66 -20.56 20.28
CA SER A 144 -15.83 -19.13 20.08
C SER A 144 -17.05 -18.86 19.22
N GLU A 145 -17.97 -18.03 19.71
CA GLU A 145 -19.21 -17.70 19.00
C GLU A 145 -18.93 -17.16 17.59
N ILE A 146 -17.84 -16.41 17.39
CA ILE A 146 -17.44 -15.96 16.05
C ILE A 146 -17.21 -17.12 15.08
N LEU A 147 -16.50 -18.17 15.49
CA LEU A 147 -16.23 -19.33 14.65
C LEU A 147 -17.50 -20.13 14.39
N ILE A 148 -18.38 -20.24 15.38
CA ILE A 148 -19.68 -20.87 15.21
C ILE A 148 -20.50 -20.11 14.17
N ARG A 149 -20.60 -18.77 14.28
CA ARG A 149 -21.48 -17.97 13.40
C ARG A 149 -21.02 -17.89 11.96
N ILE A 150 -19.70 -17.86 11.69
CA ILE A 150 -19.17 -17.81 10.32
C ILE A 150 -19.29 -19.15 9.57
N HIS A 151 -19.40 -20.26 10.30
CA HIS A 151 -19.55 -21.61 9.72
C HIS A 151 -21.00 -22.08 9.61
N LEU A 152 -21.98 -21.27 10.04
CA LEU A 152 -23.38 -21.61 9.82
C LEU A 152 -23.69 -21.54 8.31
N PRO A 153 -24.70 -22.31 7.84
CA PRO A 153 -25.26 -22.09 6.51
C PRO A 153 -25.73 -20.65 6.34
N GLU A 154 -25.52 -20.05 5.16
CA GLU A 154 -25.82 -18.63 4.92
C GLU A 154 -27.32 -18.28 5.09
N GLU A 155 -28.21 -19.27 4.98
CA GLU A 155 -29.65 -19.12 5.15
C GLU A 155 -30.06 -19.03 6.63
N GLU A 156 -29.20 -19.46 7.55
CA GLU A 156 -29.49 -19.44 8.97
C GLU A 156 -29.54 -18.01 9.51
N LYS A 157 -30.58 -17.71 10.30
CA LYS A 157 -30.76 -16.35 10.88
C LYS A 157 -29.60 -15.91 11.77
N LYS A 158 -28.84 -16.88 12.30
CA LYS A 158 -27.71 -16.67 13.20
C LYS A 158 -26.37 -16.56 12.46
N HIS A 159 -26.34 -16.85 11.15
CA HIS A 159 -25.16 -16.72 10.31
C HIS A 159 -24.65 -15.29 10.31
N MET A 160 -23.34 -15.13 10.45
CA MET A 160 -22.68 -13.84 10.38
C MET A 160 -21.41 -13.96 9.53
N PRO A 161 -21.16 -13.04 8.60
CA PRO A 161 -21.99 -11.88 8.23
C PRO A 161 -23.33 -12.32 7.61
N PRO A 162 -24.42 -11.55 7.73
CA PRO A 162 -25.69 -11.92 7.09
C PRO A 162 -25.51 -12.06 5.58
N SER A 163 -26.39 -12.80 4.90
CA SER A 163 -26.30 -13.04 3.45
C SER A 163 -26.24 -11.76 2.58
N SER A 164 -26.74 -10.63 3.09
CA SER A 164 -26.61 -9.32 2.44
C SER A 164 -25.26 -8.62 2.66
N GLY A 165 -24.40 -9.17 3.51
CA GLY A 165 -23.06 -8.69 3.82
C GLY A 165 -21.97 -9.50 3.12
N LYS A 166 -20.76 -8.95 3.10
CA LYS A 166 -19.59 -9.60 2.49
C LYS A 166 -19.14 -10.79 3.34
N GLN A 167 -19.16 -11.98 2.75
CA GLN A 167 -18.76 -13.22 3.40
C GLN A 167 -17.23 -13.35 3.52
N PHE A 168 -16.78 -14.20 4.44
CA PHE A 168 -15.37 -14.57 4.55
C PHE A 168 -14.97 -15.54 3.44
N SER A 169 -13.76 -15.37 2.88
CA SER A 169 -13.12 -16.41 2.08
C SER A 169 -12.59 -17.52 2.97
N ARG A 170 -12.21 -18.65 2.36
CA ARG A 170 -11.60 -19.78 3.09
C ARG A 170 -10.28 -19.39 3.77
N GLU A 171 -9.46 -18.59 3.09
CA GLU A 171 -8.17 -18.11 3.57
C GLU A 171 -8.34 -17.17 4.77
N GLU A 172 -9.35 -16.30 4.73
CA GLU A 172 -9.69 -15.40 5.83
C GLU A 172 -10.23 -16.14 7.06
N ILE A 173 -11.07 -17.17 6.85
CA ILE A 173 -11.53 -18.05 7.93
C ILE A 173 -10.34 -18.79 8.55
N ASN A 174 -9.40 -19.25 7.74
CA ASN A 174 -8.24 -20.00 8.20
C ASN A 174 -7.34 -19.14 9.12
N VAL A 175 -6.96 -17.94 8.67
CA VAL A 175 -6.16 -17.01 9.49
C VAL A 175 -6.90 -16.61 10.78
N LEU A 176 -8.20 -16.34 10.70
CA LEU A 176 -8.99 -16.03 11.89
C LEU A 176 -9.04 -17.20 12.87
N SER A 177 -9.26 -18.41 12.37
CA SER A 177 -9.30 -19.63 13.18
C SER A 177 -7.95 -19.92 13.83
N GLN A 178 -6.86 -19.77 13.07
CA GLN A 178 -5.49 -19.92 13.59
C GLN A 178 -5.21 -18.91 14.71
N TRP A 179 -5.57 -17.64 14.53
CA TRP A 179 -5.40 -16.61 15.55
C TRP A 179 -6.20 -16.91 16.82
N ILE A 180 -7.44 -17.37 16.67
CA ILE A 180 -8.29 -17.77 17.80
C ILE A 180 -7.69 -18.97 18.54
N ASN A 181 -7.24 -19.99 17.80
CA ASN A 181 -6.62 -21.21 18.35
C ASN A 181 -5.29 -20.95 19.05
N GLN A 182 -4.56 -19.90 18.68
CA GLN A 182 -3.33 -19.46 19.35
C GLN A 182 -3.57 -18.55 20.57
N GLY A 183 -4.82 -18.42 21.02
CA GLY A 183 -5.18 -17.66 22.22
C GLY A 183 -5.57 -16.21 21.96
N SER A 184 -5.86 -15.83 20.71
CA SER A 184 -6.40 -14.52 20.34
C SER A 184 -5.56 -13.33 20.83
N SER A 185 -4.23 -13.44 20.76
CA SER A 185 -3.32 -12.39 21.25
C SER A 185 -3.42 -11.12 20.40
N PHE A 186 -3.61 -9.98 21.07
CA PHE A 186 -3.63 -8.66 20.42
C PHE A 186 -2.24 -8.09 20.15
N THR A 187 -1.18 -8.70 20.72
CA THR A 187 0.20 -8.18 20.67
C THR A 187 1.18 -9.11 19.98
N GLN A 188 0.80 -10.36 19.69
CA GLN A 188 1.65 -11.31 18.97
C GLN A 188 2.03 -10.75 17.60
N LYS A 189 3.32 -10.79 17.27
CA LYS A 189 3.83 -10.25 16.01
C LYS A 189 3.58 -11.22 14.85
N LEU A 190 3.53 -10.68 13.64
CA LEU A 190 3.27 -11.46 12.43
C LEU A 190 4.33 -12.55 12.19
N ASN A 191 5.61 -12.24 12.40
CA ASN A 191 6.70 -13.23 12.29
C ASN A 191 6.69 -14.32 13.37
N GLU A 192 6.02 -14.10 14.49
CA GLU A 192 5.83 -15.09 15.57
C GLU A 192 4.58 -15.96 15.35
N PHE A 193 3.69 -15.57 14.43
CA PHE A 193 2.40 -16.21 14.22
C PHE A 193 2.47 -17.47 13.35
N ASN A 194 3.56 -17.63 12.58
CA ASN A 194 3.82 -18.78 11.71
C ASN A 194 2.66 -19.04 10.73
N ILE A 195 2.38 -18.06 9.86
CA ILE A 195 1.39 -18.20 8.78
C ILE A 195 1.93 -19.12 7.68
N ASP A 196 1.08 -19.98 7.12
CA ASP A 196 1.38 -20.78 5.92
C ASP A 196 1.70 -19.89 4.70
N ASP A 197 2.71 -20.24 3.90
CA ASP A 197 3.15 -19.46 2.74
C ASP A 197 2.02 -19.16 1.74
N ASN A 198 1.05 -20.08 1.59
CA ASN A 198 -0.11 -19.85 0.72
C ASN A 198 -1.04 -18.77 1.27
N LEU A 199 -1.16 -18.66 2.59
CA LEU A 199 -1.91 -17.58 3.22
C LEU A 199 -1.13 -16.26 3.17
N VAL A 200 0.21 -16.30 3.31
CA VAL A 200 1.04 -15.10 3.14
C VAL A 200 0.82 -14.50 1.75
N SER A 201 0.89 -15.30 0.69
CA SER A 201 0.66 -14.82 -0.69
C SER A 201 -0.77 -14.35 -0.97
N TYR A 202 -1.75 -14.77 -0.18
CA TYR A 202 -3.13 -14.27 -0.26
C TYR A 202 -3.26 -12.86 0.34
N PHE A 203 -2.63 -12.60 1.49
CA PHE A 203 -2.75 -11.33 2.22
C PHE A 203 -1.68 -10.30 1.85
N PHE A 204 -0.54 -10.76 1.32
CA PHE A 204 0.63 -9.95 1.03
C PHE A 204 1.16 -10.24 -0.37
N ALA A 205 1.72 -9.23 -1.03
CA ALA A 205 2.54 -9.46 -2.20
C ALA A 205 3.85 -10.14 -1.79
N THR A 206 4.23 -11.13 -2.59
CA THR A 206 5.38 -12.00 -2.35
C THR A 206 6.71 -11.38 -2.79
N GLU A 207 6.67 -10.38 -3.67
CA GLU A 207 7.87 -9.74 -4.19
C GLU A 207 7.74 -8.22 -4.09
N MET A 208 8.63 -7.61 -3.33
CA MET A 208 8.83 -6.17 -3.41
C MET A 208 9.33 -5.80 -4.81
N PRO A 209 8.75 -4.77 -5.45
CA PRO A 209 9.18 -4.35 -6.75
C PRO A 209 10.65 -3.95 -6.68
N PHE A 210 11.41 -4.37 -7.68
CA PHE A 210 12.84 -4.10 -7.70
C PHE A 210 13.09 -2.58 -7.72
N TYR A 211 12.32 -1.85 -8.53
CA TYR A 211 12.30 -0.38 -8.58
C TYR A 211 11.19 0.21 -7.69
N PRO A 212 11.34 1.45 -7.18
CA PRO A 212 10.30 2.07 -6.36
C PRO A 212 9.01 2.30 -7.18
N GLU A 213 7.87 1.90 -6.61
CA GLU A 213 6.57 2.33 -7.10
C GLU A 213 6.43 3.83 -6.82
N SER A 214 6.14 4.61 -7.86
CA SER A 214 6.02 6.04 -7.69
C SER A 214 5.03 6.63 -8.69
N ASP A 215 4.10 7.43 -8.18
CA ASP A 215 3.18 8.27 -8.96
C ASP A 215 3.91 9.49 -9.51
N LEU A 216 5.10 9.29 -10.09
CA LEU A 216 5.87 10.39 -10.67
C LEU A 216 5.16 10.93 -11.90
N PRO A 217 5.22 12.26 -12.14
CA PRO A 217 4.73 12.83 -13.38
C PRO A 217 5.51 12.28 -14.58
N LEU A 218 4.84 12.23 -15.74
CA LEU A 218 5.51 11.91 -16.99
C LEU A 218 6.64 12.90 -17.26
N PRO A 219 7.86 12.44 -17.62
CA PRO A 219 8.94 13.34 -18.01
C PRO A 219 8.55 14.18 -19.23
N ASN A 220 8.98 15.44 -19.28
CA ASN A 220 8.74 16.28 -20.45
C ASN A 220 9.53 15.74 -21.66
N ASN A 221 8.80 15.36 -22.71
CA ASN A 221 9.35 14.77 -23.93
C ASN A 221 10.40 15.64 -24.64
N ASP A 222 10.31 16.96 -24.56
CA ASP A 222 11.28 17.86 -25.20
C ASP A 222 12.62 17.84 -24.47
N ILE A 223 12.60 17.69 -23.14
CA ILE A 223 13.81 17.46 -22.34
C ILE A 223 14.44 16.13 -22.75
N ILE A 224 13.64 15.06 -22.85
CA ILE A 224 14.13 13.73 -23.23
C ILE A 224 14.81 13.78 -24.60
N LYS A 225 14.18 14.40 -25.60
CA LYS A 225 14.78 14.57 -26.94
C LYS A 225 16.07 15.38 -26.89
N THR A 226 16.11 16.43 -26.08
CA THR A 226 17.31 17.27 -25.91
C THR A 226 18.47 16.44 -25.35
N ILE A 227 18.22 15.60 -24.36
CA ILE A 227 19.25 14.72 -23.79
C ILE A 227 19.68 13.66 -24.81
N GLN A 228 18.72 13.03 -25.50
CA GLN A 228 19.02 12.03 -26.54
C GLN A 228 19.88 12.60 -27.68
N SER A 229 19.72 13.88 -28.02
CA SER A 229 20.53 14.55 -29.05
C SER A 229 22.03 14.60 -28.73
N LYS A 230 22.42 14.37 -27.46
CA LYS A 230 23.81 14.24 -27.02
C LYS A 230 24.32 12.80 -27.05
N ASN A 231 23.67 11.90 -27.80
CA ASN A 231 23.99 10.47 -27.87
C ASN A 231 23.84 9.73 -26.53
N ILE A 232 23.00 10.23 -25.63
CA ILE A 232 22.67 9.57 -24.37
C ILE A 232 21.46 8.65 -24.60
N LEU A 233 21.58 7.38 -24.22
CA LEU A 233 20.49 6.43 -24.32
C LEU A 233 19.53 6.62 -23.13
N ILE A 234 18.25 6.87 -23.42
CA ILE A 234 17.18 6.91 -22.43
C ILE A 234 16.09 5.92 -22.85
N LEU A 235 15.74 5.00 -21.95
CA LEU A 235 14.70 4.00 -22.15
C LEU A 235 13.77 3.97 -20.93
N PRO A 236 12.44 3.82 -21.10
CA PRO A 236 11.56 3.52 -19.97
C PRO A 236 11.85 2.10 -19.44
N ILE A 237 11.67 1.90 -18.13
CA ILE A 237 11.89 0.57 -17.51
C ILE A 237 10.90 -0.48 -18.02
N ASN A 238 9.66 -0.08 -18.29
CA ASN A 238 8.65 -0.90 -18.94
C ASN A 238 7.65 -0.02 -19.71
N LYS A 239 6.77 -0.64 -20.49
CA LYS A 239 5.77 0.08 -21.28
C LYS A 239 4.79 0.81 -20.36
N GLY A 240 4.79 2.14 -20.42
CA GLY A 240 3.89 3.00 -19.63
C GLY A 240 4.46 3.44 -18.28
N SER A 241 5.69 3.00 -17.92
CA SER A 241 6.36 3.52 -16.73
C SER A 241 6.96 4.91 -16.97
N ASN A 242 6.85 5.75 -15.95
CA ASN A 242 7.51 7.06 -15.89
C ASN A 242 8.95 6.96 -15.35
N LEU A 243 9.42 5.74 -15.05
CA LEU A 243 10.78 5.45 -14.60
C LEU A 243 11.70 5.23 -15.80
N LEU A 244 12.91 5.77 -15.70
CA LEU A 244 13.89 5.81 -16.78
C LEU A 244 15.15 5.03 -16.41
N SER A 245 15.65 4.32 -17.41
CA SER A 245 17.01 3.80 -17.51
C SER A 245 17.80 4.69 -18.44
N ILE A 246 18.92 5.21 -17.96
CA ILE A 246 19.82 6.07 -18.71
C ILE A 246 21.19 5.38 -18.84
N SER A 247 21.79 5.44 -20.03
CA SER A 247 23.11 4.85 -20.29
C SER A 247 24.01 5.76 -21.13
N MET A 248 25.28 5.86 -20.69
CA MET A 248 26.37 6.56 -21.38
C MET A 248 27.11 5.68 -22.38
N ILE A 249 26.53 4.54 -22.81
CA ILE A 249 27.21 3.58 -23.71
C ILE A 249 27.75 4.22 -25.00
N ASN A 250 27.11 5.28 -25.50
CA ASN A 250 27.52 6.01 -26.70
C ASN A 250 28.17 7.38 -26.38
N SER A 251 28.55 7.62 -25.12
CA SER A 251 29.07 8.90 -24.61
C SER A 251 30.28 8.70 -23.69
N PRO A 252 31.42 8.20 -24.20
CA PRO A 252 32.59 7.88 -23.38
C PRO A 252 33.24 9.12 -22.74
N ASP A 253 33.10 10.29 -23.36
CA ASP A 253 33.65 11.56 -22.83
C ASP A 253 32.80 12.16 -21.70
N PHE A 254 31.67 11.54 -21.34
CA PHE A 254 30.78 12.02 -20.28
C PHE A 254 31.53 12.16 -18.95
N SER A 255 31.45 13.34 -18.33
CA SER A 255 32.20 13.73 -17.15
C SER A 255 31.29 14.15 -15.98
N ASP A 256 31.89 14.47 -14.84
CA ASP A 256 31.15 14.87 -13.64
C ASP A 256 30.22 16.09 -13.87
N GLN A 257 30.65 17.04 -14.71
CA GLN A 257 29.91 18.28 -14.99
C GLN A 257 28.65 18.06 -15.84
N ASP A 258 28.67 17.02 -16.67
CA ASP A 258 27.60 16.72 -17.62
C ASP A 258 26.34 16.17 -16.94
N LEU A 259 26.47 15.64 -15.71
CA LEU A 259 25.35 15.10 -14.93
C LEU A 259 24.22 16.12 -14.70
N SER A 260 24.55 17.41 -14.68
CA SER A 260 23.58 18.51 -14.53
C SER A 260 22.47 18.51 -15.59
N ILE A 261 22.69 17.86 -16.74
CA ILE A 261 21.68 17.73 -17.79
C ILE A 261 20.43 16.97 -17.34
N PHE A 262 20.56 16.07 -16.35
CA PHE A 262 19.46 15.27 -15.86
C PHE A 262 18.64 15.96 -14.76
N ASN A 263 19.01 17.17 -14.33
CA ASN A 263 18.41 17.83 -13.16
C ASN A 263 16.88 17.94 -13.22
N GLN A 264 16.29 18.08 -14.42
CA GLN A 264 14.85 18.21 -14.61
C GLN A 264 14.10 16.86 -14.65
N ILE A 265 14.83 15.74 -14.77
CA ILE A 265 14.26 14.39 -14.83
C ILE A 265 14.87 13.44 -13.80
N LYS A 266 15.67 13.95 -12.86
CA LYS A 266 16.46 13.13 -11.92
C LYS A 266 15.59 12.22 -11.05
N ASP A 267 14.38 12.67 -10.70
CA ASP A 267 13.45 11.88 -9.90
C ASP A 267 12.90 10.69 -10.69
N ASN A 268 12.86 10.77 -12.02
CA ASN A 268 12.44 9.66 -12.89
C ASN A 268 13.56 8.62 -13.11
N ILE A 269 14.81 8.92 -12.77
CA ILE A 269 15.95 8.04 -13.06
C ILE A 269 16.11 6.99 -11.96
N VAL A 270 15.93 5.72 -12.33
CA VAL A 270 16.08 4.59 -11.39
C VAL A 270 17.24 3.66 -11.75
N ASN A 271 17.67 3.67 -13.00
CA ASN A 271 18.88 2.97 -13.46
C ASN A 271 19.77 3.96 -14.21
N LEU A 272 20.96 4.21 -13.67
CA LEU A 272 21.94 5.10 -14.27
C LEU A 272 23.23 4.35 -14.55
N ASP A 273 23.52 4.18 -15.83
CA ASP A 273 24.72 3.53 -16.32
C ASP A 273 25.72 4.58 -16.83
N LEU A 274 26.72 4.87 -16.00
CA LEU A 274 27.85 5.76 -16.30
C LEU A 274 29.11 4.94 -16.65
N SER A 275 28.96 3.66 -17.00
CA SER A 275 30.11 2.80 -17.29
C SER A 275 30.85 3.27 -18.54
N ASN A 276 32.17 3.06 -18.56
CA ASN A 276 33.05 3.49 -19.66
C ASN A 276 33.06 5.01 -19.91
N SER A 277 32.76 5.80 -18.88
CA SER A 277 32.80 7.27 -18.94
C SER A 277 33.97 7.84 -18.13
N MET A 278 34.13 9.16 -18.18
CA MET A 278 35.22 9.91 -17.54
C MET A 278 34.91 10.36 -16.11
N VAL A 279 33.81 9.89 -15.52
CA VAL A 279 33.37 10.27 -14.17
C VAL A 279 34.39 9.91 -13.08
N THR A 280 34.43 10.75 -12.06
CA THR A 280 35.32 10.65 -10.90
C THR A 280 34.51 10.73 -9.61
N ASP A 281 35.18 10.66 -8.46
CA ASP A 281 34.52 10.70 -7.14
C ASP A 281 33.70 11.99 -6.90
N SER A 282 33.93 13.06 -7.69
CA SER A 282 33.16 14.30 -7.61
C SER A 282 31.66 14.11 -7.92
N ILE A 283 31.32 13.10 -8.73
CA ILE A 283 29.94 12.77 -9.12
C ILE A 283 29.02 12.48 -7.92
N PHE A 284 29.57 11.96 -6.81
CA PHE A 284 28.76 11.53 -5.66
C PHE A 284 28.02 12.67 -4.98
N SER A 285 28.56 13.89 -5.07
CA SER A 285 27.95 15.09 -4.48
C SER A 285 26.61 15.44 -5.10
N ASP A 286 26.43 15.14 -6.38
CA ASP A 286 25.19 15.36 -7.13
C ASP A 286 24.29 14.12 -7.11
N LEU A 287 24.87 12.93 -7.26
CA LEU A 287 24.12 11.65 -7.28
C LEU A 287 23.35 11.38 -5.98
N LYS A 288 23.81 11.89 -4.83
CA LYS A 288 23.07 11.78 -3.57
C LYS A 288 21.66 12.39 -3.61
N THR A 289 21.37 13.23 -4.62
CA THR A 289 20.05 13.87 -4.79
C THR A 289 19.07 13.06 -5.65
N TYR A 290 19.48 11.90 -6.18
CA TYR A 290 18.67 11.05 -7.05
C TYR A 290 17.90 10.03 -6.21
N SER A 291 16.85 10.48 -5.53
CA SER A 291 16.11 9.73 -4.50
C SER A 291 15.59 8.35 -4.95
N ASN A 292 15.25 8.20 -6.24
CA ASN A 292 14.72 6.95 -6.81
C ASN A 292 15.79 6.06 -7.46
N LEU A 293 17.06 6.48 -7.44
CA LEU A 293 18.16 5.71 -8.02
C LEU A 293 18.29 4.36 -7.32
N THR A 294 18.10 3.30 -8.09
CA THR A 294 18.06 1.90 -7.64
C THR A 294 19.28 1.12 -8.11
N VAL A 295 19.71 1.37 -9.34
CA VAL A 295 20.88 0.76 -9.95
C VAL A 295 21.83 1.86 -10.40
N LEU A 296 23.07 1.80 -9.93
CA LEU A 296 24.14 2.69 -10.35
C LEU A 296 25.30 1.85 -10.90
N LYS A 297 25.67 2.11 -12.15
CA LYS A 297 26.81 1.45 -12.79
C LYS A 297 27.93 2.44 -13.06
N LEU A 298 29.10 2.12 -12.53
CA LEU A 298 30.34 2.90 -12.59
C LEU A 298 31.49 2.03 -13.08
N SER A 299 31.20 0.99 -13.85
CA SER A 299 32.23 0.06 -14.34
C SER A 299 33.15 0.75 -15.33
N ASN A 300 34.45 0.42 -15.33
CA ASN A 300 35.46 1.02 -16.20
C ASN A 300 35.52 2.56 -16.09
N THR A 301 35.44 3.10 -14.88
CA THR A 301 35.51 4.55 -14.61
C THR A 301 36.72 4.91 -13.74
N LYS A 302 36.93 6.22 -13.51
CA LYS A 302 38.03 6.75 -12.66
C LYS A 302 37.65 6.85 -11.18
N ILE A 303 36.54 6.23 -10.77
CA ILE A 303 36.06 6.21 -9.39
C ILE A 303 37.09 5.52 -8.51
N LYS A 304 37.56 6.20 -7.47
CA LYS A 304 38.48 5.66 -6.46
C LYS A 304 37.77 5.28 -5.18
N GLY A 305 36.56 5.80 -4.95
CA GLY A 305 35.74 5.55 -3.77
C GLY A 305 35.75 6.66 -2.73
N ASN A 306 36.49 7.77 -2.95
CA ASN A 306 36.42 8.90 -2.02
C ASN A 306 34.99 9.43 -1.96
N SER A 307 34.47 9.69 -0.76
CA SER A 307 33.11 10.19 -0.55
C SER A 307 31.97 9.29 -1.04
N ILE A 308 32.22 8.03 -1.42
CA ILE A 308 31.17 7.12 -1.88
C ILE A 308 30.08 6.91 -0.82
N GLY A 309 30.45 7.00 0.46
CA GLY A 309 29.52 6.94 1.59
C GLY A 309 28.38 7.97 1.54
N GLN A 310 28.49 9.06 0.77
CA GLN A 310 27.38 10.01 0.56
C GLN A 310 26.16 9.33 -0.09
N LEU A 311 26.38 8.29 -0.90
CA LEU A 311 25.30 7.54 -1.54
C LEU A 311 24.51 6.65 -0.56
N SER A 312 24.99 6.46 0.68
CA SER A 312 24.25 5.72 1.71
C SER A 312 22.94 6.40 2.13
N LEU A 313 22.78 7.69 1.76
CA LEU A 313 21.56 8.47 1.94
C LEU A 313 20.47 8.13 0.92
N LEU A 314 20.81 7.43 -0.17
CA LEU A 314 19.84 7.06 -1.19
C LEU A 314 18.93 5.94 -0.66
N PRO A 315 17.62 6.18 -0.56
CA PRO A 315 16.71 5.23 0.10
C PRO A 315 16.45 3.96 -0.72
N ASN A 316 16.73 4.00 -2.02
CA ASN A 316 16.37 2.96 -2.98
C ASN A 316 17.57 2.26 -3.65
N LEU A 317 18.82 2.64 -3.34
CA LEU A 317 19.99 2.09 -4.01
C LEU A 317 20.23 0.63 -3.61
N LYS A 318 19.97 -0.29 -4.54
CA LYS A 318 20.06 -1.75 -4.35
C LYS A 318 21.28 -2.36 -5.02
N ARG A 319 21.68 -1.87 -6.20
CA ARG A 319 22.80 -2.43 -6.97
C ARG A 319 23.84 -1.38 -7.32
N LEU A 320 25.09 -1.70 -7.05
CA LEU A 320 26.24 -0.86 -7.35
C LEU A 320 27.27 -1.66 -8.14
N TYR A 321 27.65 -1.17 -9.33
CA TYR A 321 28.67 -1.80 -10.15
C TYR A 321 29.92 -0.93 -10.17
N LEU A 322 31.04 -1.49 -9.72
CA LEU A 322 32.36 -0.84 -9.65
C LEU A 322 33.43 -1.66 -10.37
N VAL A 323 33.01 -2.57 -11.27
CA VAL A 323 33.89 -3.48 -11.99
C VAL A 323 34.91 -2.71 -12.80
N ASN A 324 36.20 -3.03 -12.64
CA ASN A 324 37.32 -2.37 -13.32
C ASN A 324 37.32 -0.84 -13.18
N SER A 325 36.73 -0.31 -12.11
CA SER A 325 36.97 1.07 -11.68
C SER A 325 38.34 1.21 -11.03
N SER A 326 38.74 2.42 -10.66
CA SER A 326 39.96 2.68 -9.86
C SER A 326 39.72 2.55 -8.34
N PHE A 327 38.66 1.85 -7.91
CA PHE A 327 38.21 1.77 -6.53
C PHE A 327 39.28 1.21 -5.59
N GLN A 328 39.45 1.84 -4.42
CA GLN A 328 40.50 1.47 -3.47
C GLN A 328 39.92 0.67 -2.31
N GLU A 329 40.60 -0.41 -1.92
CA GLU A 329 40.19 -1.34 -0.86
C GLU A 329 39.82 -0.66 0.47
N LYS A 330 40.49 0.46 0.80
CA LYS A 330 40.22 1.23 2.02
C LYS A 330 38.78 1.79 2.13
N PHE A 331 38.04 1.89 1.02
CA PHE A 331 36.67 2.41 1.00
C PHE A 331 35.59 1.32 1.03
N ILE A 332 35.97 0.04 1.09
CA ILE A 332 35.00 -1.06 1.23
C ILE A 332 34.15 -0.89 2.50
N GLU A 333 34.75 -0.40 3.59
CA GLU A 333 34.05 -0.15 4.87
C GLU A 333 32.92 0.89 4.74
N ASP A 334 33.01 1.81 3.78
CA ASP A 334 31.94 2.78 3.54
C ASP A 334 30.73 2.14 2.86
N LEU A 335 30.93 1.11 2.02
CA LEU A 335 29.86 0.38 1.34
C LEU A 335 29.02 -0.47 2.30
N ILE A 336 29.62 -0.92 3.41
CA ILE A 336 28.94 -1.70 4.46
C ILE A 336 27.86 -0.87 5.17
N LYS A 337 27.99 0.47 5.18
CA LYS A 337 27.04 1.39 5.82
C LYS A 337 25.71 1.53 5.07
N PHE A 338 25.62 1.00 3.85
CA PHE A 338 24.43 1.09 3.02
C PHE A 338 23.40 0.06 3.48
N LYS A 339 22.23 0.53 3.90
CA LYS A 339 21.19 -0.34 4.48
C LYS A 339 20.42 -1.15 3.45
N LYS A 340 20.40 -0.70 2.19
CA LYS A 340 19.53 -1.22 1.13
C LYS A 340 20.28 -1.87 -0.03
N LEU A 341 21.62 -1.90 0.01
CA LEU A 341 22.40 -2.59 -1.01
C LEU A 341 22.17 -4.11 -0.91
N GLU A 342 21.73 -4.68 -2.02
CA GLU A 342 21.53 -6.11 -2.23
C GLU A 342 22.74 -6.71 -2.96
N SER A 343 23.39 -5.94 -3.84
CA SER A 343 24.56 -6.41 -4.59
C SER A 343 25.56 -5.30 -4.91
N VAL A 344 26.84 -5.59 -4.70
CA VAL A 344 27.98 -4.76 -5.05
C VAL A 344 28.92 -5.58 -5.92
N PHE A 345 29.03 -5.22 -7.19
CA PHE A 345 29.94 -5.88 -8.13
C PHE A 345 31.29 -5.16 -8.08
N LEU A 346 32.26 -5.78 -7.43
CA LEU A 346 33.54 -5.20 -7.06
C LEU A 346 34.70 -6.11 -7.50
N PHE A 347 34.89 -6.20 -8.82
CA PHE A 347 36.00 -6.93 -9.43
C PHE A 347 36.99 -5.95 -10.08
N GLN A 348 38.30 -6.23 -9.98
CA GLN A 348 39.35 -5.47 -10.66
C GLN A 348 40.39 -6.44 -11.24
N GLU A 349 40.56 -6.39 -12.56
CA GLU A 349 41.48 -7.27 -13.29
C GLU A 349 42.96 -6.98 -12.94
N ASN A 350 43.33 -5.69 -12.95
CA ASN A 350 44.73 -5.26 -12.78
C ASN A 350 45.17 -5.09 -11.32
N THR A 351 44.22 -4.87 -10.41
CA THR A 351 44.49 -4.62 -8.98
C THR A 351 43.53 -5.42 -8.09
N PRO A 352 43.65 -6.76 -8.03
CA PRO A 352 42.76 -7.57 -7.20
C PRO A 352 42.82 -7.17 -5.73
N PHE A 353 41.67 -7.17 -5.05
CA PHE A 353 41.56 -6.89 -3.62
C PHE A 353 42.27 -7.96 -2.81
N LYS A 354 43.12 -7.53 -1.87
CA LYS A 354 44.02 -8.44 -1.13
C LYS A 354 43.47 -8.87 0.22
N SER A 355 42.62 -8.06 0.85
CA SER A 355 42.08 -8.34 2.19
C SER A 355 40.58 -8.07 2.26
N LEU A 356 39.79 -9.16 2.26
CA LEU A 356 38.35 -9.11 2.49
C LEU A 356 37.98 -9.27 3.97
N SER A 357 38.98 -9.38 4.86
CA SER A 357 38.79 -9.59 6.31
C SER A 357 38.07 -8.46 7.02
N LYS A 358 37.90 -7.32 6.35
CA LYS A 358 37.19 -6.13 6.84
C LYS A 358 35.67 -6.17 6.62
N ILE A 359 35.17 -7.12 5.82
CA ILE A 359 33.74 -7.27 5.56
C ILE A 359 33.17 -8.27 6.57
N PRO A 360 32.15 -7.90 7.38
CA PRO A 360 31.44 -8.82 8.24
C PRO A 360 30.89 -10.02 7.46
N THR A 361 30.94 -11.21 8.04
CA THR A 361 30.50 -12.47 7.39
C THR A 361 29.05 -12.42 6.90
N ASP A 362 28.17 -11.76 7.66
CA ASP A 362 26.76 -11.54 7.30
C ASP A 362 26.55 -10.58 6.11
N LYS A 363 27.59 -9.82 5.74
CA LYS A 363 27.58 -8.86 4.63
C LYS A 363 28.33 -9.35 3.40
N LEU A 364 29.09 -10.43 3.50
CA LEU A 364 29.88 -10.97 2.39
C LEU A 364 29.02 -11.36 1.18
N SER A 365 27.79 -11.84 1.40
CA SER A 365 26.85 -12.19 0.32
C SER A 365 26.40 -11.00 -0.54
N VAL A 366 26.58 -9.77 -0.06
CA VAL A 366 26.28 -8.55 -0.82
C VAL A 366 27.37 -8.24 -1.83
N PHE A 367 28.60 -8.72 -1.63
CA PHE A 367 29.74 -8.38 -2.50
C PHE A 367 30.05 -9.52 -3.47
N ASP A 368 30.09 -9.19 -4.76
CA ASP A 368 30.56 -10.05 -5.83
C ASP A 368 31.95 -9.58 -6.30
N PHE A 369 32.95 -10.44 -6.14
CA PHE A 369 34.34 -10.16 -6.50
C PHE A 369 34.76 -10.76 -7.85
N GLY A 370 33.85 -11.32 -8.65
CA GLY A 370 34.14 -11.80 -10.01
C GLY A 370 35.06 -13.02 -10.12
N ASN A 371 35.48 -13.61 -8.99
CA ASN A 371 36.40 -14.75 -8.94
C ASN A 371 35.69 -16.10 -9.16
N TYR A 372 34.84 -16.17 -10.18
CA TYR A 372 34.11 -17.38 -10.53
C TYR A 372 35.06 -18.46 -11.05
N LYS A 373 35.12 -19.63 -10.40
CA LYS A 373 35.74 -20.81 -10.98
C LYS A 373 34.67 -21.62 -11.70
N LEU A 374 35.07 -22.31 -12.77
CA LEU A 374 34.15 -23.11 -13.59
C LEU A 374 33.46 -24.25 -12.80
N GLU A 375 34.03 -24.64 -11.66
CA GLU A 375 33.50 -25.66 -10.74
C GLU A 375 32.41 -25.10 -9.80
N ASP A 376 32.31 -23.77 -9.69
CA ASP A 376 31.37 -23.04 -8.82
C ASP A 376 30.10 -22.54 -9.57
N LEU A 377 30.00 -22.84 -10.87
CA LEU A 377 28.88 -22.52 -11.78
C LEU A 377 28.10 -23.78 -12.14
#